data_AF-A0A953KZ08-F1
#
_entry.id   AF-A0A953KZ08-F1
#
_cell.length_a   1.000
_cell.length_b   1.000
_cell.length_c   1.000
_cell.angle_alpha   90.00
_cell.angle_beta   90.00
_cell.angle_gamma   90.00
#
_symmetry.space_group_name_H-M   'P 1'
#
loop_
_entity.id
_entity.type
_entity.pdbx_description
1 polymer ?
#
loop_
_entity_poly.entity_id
_entity_poly.type
_entity_poly.pdbx_seq_one_letter_code
_entity_poly.pdbx_strand_id
1 'polypeptide(L)'
;MKPELYDRTHAGLRFDWPRLPPILKSLDGIPEIATELHFMREKSSHRGIHRLKKLRNAWLINVNQEFLEEISEVQQLQLLHIHQTTATDLTPLRKLRKLRRLIIRGGTKVLNLDWVHGLSPLESLAIENFKRVEHLDPLGELKSLIGLGIEGSMWTAMRVASLAPLAHLTRLRSLFMINTRIKDQSLAPLHKLQNLGLLECASFFPDSEFIRLRKAMPNLKCACCDVIARYGSTRAGSAAFMRSIQEQYESQMSQLSISDEEEAPWIEIRNPLDDH
;
A
#
# COMPACT_ATOMS: atom_id res chain seq x y z
N MET A 1 5.32 -18.59 -12.11
CA MET A 1 4.71 -17.26 -11.85
C MET A 1 5.80 -16.37 -11.29
N LYS A 2 6.33 -15.41 -12.08
CA LYS A 2 7.46 -14.57 -11.65
C LYS A 2 6.99 -13.63 -10.52
N PRO A 3 7.65 -13.60 -9.35
CA PRO A 3 7.25 -12.76 -8.20
C PRO A 3 7.40 -11.24 -8.41
N GLU A 4 7.99 -10.84 -9.54
CA GLU A 4 8.51 -9.49 -9.80
C GLU A 4 7.41 -8.43 -10.03
N LEU A 5 6.18 -8.84 -10.34
CA LEU A 5 5.03 -7.94 -10.57
C LEU A 5 4.38 -7.37 -9.30
N TYR A 6 4.87 -7.72 -8.11
CA TYR A 6 4.31 -7.29 -6.82
C TYR A 6 5.22 -6.35 -6.02
N ASP A 7 6.31 -5.82 -6.59
CA ASP A 7 7.12 -4.76 -5.95
C ASP A 7 6.41 -3.39 -6.00
N ARG A 8 5.14 -3.36 -5.57
CA ARG A 8 4.47 -2.11 -5.23
C ARG A 8 5.03 -1.67 -3.89
N THR A 9 5.83 -0.61 -3.90
CA THR A 9 6.24 0.06 -2.67
C THR A 9 5.00 0.56 -1.95
N HIS A 10 4.57 -0.11 -0.89
CA HIS A 10 3.47 0.40 -0.09
C HIS A 10 4.04 1.48 0.82
N ALA A 11 3.69 2.75 0.59
CA ALA A 11 4.18 3.85 1.45
C ALA A 11 5.73 3.95 1.49
N GLY A 12 6.40 3.71 0.35
CA GLY A 12 7.87 3.72 0.26
C GLY A 12 8.54 2.52 0.92
N LEU A 13 7.78 1.50 1.34
CA LEU A 13 8.30 0.25 1.89
C LEU A 13 8.55 -0.74 0.75
N ARG A 14 9.83 -1.01 0.49
CA ARG A 14 10.26 -2.16 -0.32
C ARG A 14 10.41 -3.36 0.59
N PHE A 15 9.74 -4.45 0.23
CA PHE A 15 10.00 -5.76 0.84
C PHE A 15 10.83 -6.56 -0.12
N ASP A 16 11.95 -7.06 0.39
CA ASP A 16 12.70 -8.10 -0.30
C ASP A 16 11.94 -9.43 -0.08
N TRP A 17 10.85 -9.62 -0.82
CA TRP A 17 9.99 -10.81 -0.73
C TRP A 17 10.79 -12.11 -0.84
N PRO A 18 11.79 -12.22 -1.74
CA PRO A 18 12.67 -13.39 -1.80
C PRO A 18 13.49 -13.66 -0.54
N ARG A 19 13.73 -12.65 0.33
CA ARG A 19 14.51 -12.79 1.56
C ARG A 19 13.69 -12.95 2.83
N LEU A 20 12.36 -13.02 2.74
CA LEU A 20 11.54 -13.24 3.94
C LEU A 20 11.82 -14.61 4.56
N PRO A 21 11.73 -14.73 5.90
CA PRO A 21 11.70 -16.03 6.56
C PRO A 21 10.59 -16.91 5.99
N PRO A 22 10.74 -18.25 6.05
CA PRO A 22 9.69 -19.17 5.65
C PRO A 22 8.42 -18.94 6.47
N ILE A 23 7.26 -19.13 5.84
CA ILE A 23 5.97 -19.00 6.52
C ILE A 23 5.82 -20.16 7.52
N LEU A 24 5.75 -19.83 8.80
CA LEU A 24 5.49 -20.76 9.89
C LEU A 24 4.00 -20.78 10.26
N LYS A 25 3.51 -21.93 10.69
CA LYS A 25 2.12 -22.14 11.16
C LYS A 25 2.03 -22.54 12.63
N SER A 26 3.17 -22.83 13.25
CA SER A 26 3.32 -23.07 14.69
C SER A 26 4.47 -22.23 15.23
N LEU A 27 4.39 -21.86 16.51
CA LEU A 27 5.45 -21.19 17.24
C LEU A 27 6.44 -22.19 17.86
N ASP A 28 6.16 -23.48 17.79
CA ASP A 28 7.00 -24.53 18.38
C ASP A 28 8.40 -24.52 17.78
N GLY A 29 9.42 -24.65 18.64
CA GLY A 29 10.82 -24.63 18.23
C GLY A 29 11.36 -23.26 17.83
N ILE A 30 10.55 -22.19 17.81
CA ILE A 30 11.05 -20.84 17.55
C ILE A 30 11.78 -20.32 18.79
N PRO A 31 13.08 -20.00 18.70
CA PRO A 31 13.85 -19.52 19.85
C PRO A 31 13.42 -18.09 20.23
N GLU A 32 13.43 -17.76 21.51
CA GLU A 32 13.05 -16.41 22.01
C GLU A 32 13.98 -15.28 21.51
N ILE A 33 15.18 -15.66 21.05
CA ILE A 33 16.14 -14.74 20.43
C ILE A 33 15.77 -14.35 18.99
N ALA A 34 14.76 -14.98 18.39
CA ALA A 34 14.35 -14.69 17.02
C ALA A 34 14.00 -13.20 16.85
N THR A 35 14.62 -12.57 15.85
CA THR A 35 14.42 -11.14 15.54
C THR A 35 13.44 -10.91 14.41
N GLU A 36 13.15 -11.96 13.64
CA GLU A 36 12.26 -11.92 12.48
C GLU A 36 11.31 -13.12 12.49
N LEU A 37 10.08 -12.91 12.04
CA LEU A 37 9.06 -13.95 11.99
C LEU A 37 8.11 -13.72 10.82
N HIS A 38 7.91 -14.75 10.01
CA HIS A 38 6.83 -14.82 9.03
C HIS A 38 5.86 -15.92 9.47
N PHE A 39 4.65 -15.55 9.86
CA PHE A 39 3.74 -16.45 10.58
C PHE A 39 2.31 -16.35 10.07
N MET A 40 1.71 -17.50 9.75
CA MET A 40 0.31 -17.61 9.37
C MET A 40 -0.50 -18.27 10.47
N ARG A 41 -1.46 -17.53 11.03
CA ARG A 41 -2.33 -18.06 12.08
C ARG A 41 -3.26 -19.13 11.50
N GLU A 42 -3.13 -20.34 12.03
CA GLU A 42 -4.13 -21.41 11.96
C GLU A 42 -4.80 -21.57 13.34
N LYS A 43 -6.11 -21.34 13.43
CA LYS A 43 -6.87 -21.37 14.70
C LYS A 43 -6.17 -20.54 15.80
N SER A 44 -5.67 -21.18 16.86
CA SER A 44 -5.05 -20.55 18.03
C SER A 44 -3.52 -20.68 18.06
N SER A 45 -2.88 -21.02 16.94
CA SER A 45 -1.42 -21.18 16.83
C SER A 45 -0.59 -19.94 17.18
N HIS A 46 -1.21 -18.77 17.23
CA HIS A 46 -0.59 -17.50 17.62
C HIS A 46 -0.27 -17.40 19.11
N ARG A 47 -0.90 -18.24 19.94
CA ARG A 47 -0.79 -18.15 21.39
C ARG A 47 0.65 -18.32 21.86
N GLY A 48 1.11 -17.39 22.67
CA GLY A 48 2.47 -17.38 23.20
C GLY A 48 3.46 -16.59 22.35
N ILE A 49 3.04 -15.93 21.26
CA ILE A 49 3.95 -15.10 20.45
C ILE A 49 4.61 -13.98 21.26
N HIS A 50 3.94 -13.52 22.32
CA HIS A 50 4.45 -12.51 23.24
C HIS A 50 5.75 -12.93 23.95
N ARG A 51 6.13 -14.22 23.93
CA ARG A 51 7.41 -14.72 24.45
C ARG A 51 8.62 -14.31 23.61
N LEU A 52 8.42 -13.97 22.33
CA LEU A 52 9.49 -13.60 21.40
C LEU A 52 9.96 -12.16 21.65
N LYS A 53 10.54 -11.90 22.83
CA LYS A 53 10.88 -10.55 23.32
C LYS A 53 11.94 -9.84 22.48
N LYS A 54 12.66 -10.54 21.59
CA LYS A 54 13.66 -9.97 20.68
C LYS A 54 13.15 -9.70 19.27
N LEU A 55 11.89 -10.05 18.98
CA LEU A 55 11.29 -9.89 17.66
C LEU A 55 11.18 -8.40 17.29
N ARG A 56 11.72 -8.05 16.13
CA ARG A 56 11.75 -6.69 15.57
C ARG A 56 10.91 -6.57 14.30
N ASN A 57 10.90 -7.61 13.47
CA ASN A 57 10.18 -7.62 12.20
C ASN A 57 9.20 -8.79 12.19
N ALA A 58 7.92 -8.51 11.97
CA ALA A 58 6.88 -9.53 11.90
C ALA A 58 6.03 -9.35 10.64
N TRP A 59 5.89 -10.44 9.88
CA TRP A 59 4.94 -10.59 8.78
C TRP A 59 3.91 -11.62 9.19
N LEU A 60 2.69 -11.15 9.44
CA LEU A 60 1.63 -11.95 10.05
C LEU A 60 0.49 -12.10 9.07
N ILE A 61 0.01 -13.33 8.91
CA ILE A 61 -1.12 -13.67 8.05
C ILE A 61 -2.30 -14.10 8.93
N ASN A 62 -3.51 -13.63 8.60
CA ASN A 62 -4.77 -13.96 9.29
C ASN A 62 -4.86 -13.48 10.75
N VAL A 63 -4.63 -12.19 11.02
CA VAL A 63 -4.62 -11.65 12.39
C VAL A 63 -6.05 -11.36 12.90
N ASN A 64 -6.51 -12.08 13.93
CA ASN A 64 -7.74 -11.74 14.64
C ASN A 64 -7.47 -10.80 15.83
N GLN A 65 -8.50 -10.47 16.61
CA GLN A 65 -8.38 -9.57 17.76
C GLN A 65 -7.42 -10.11 18.83
N GLU A 66 -7.58 -11.37 19.27
CA GLU A 66 -6.67 -12.01 20.25
C GLU A 66 -5.21 -11.99 19.78
N PHE A 67 -4.96 -12.32 18.51
CA PHE A 67 -3.61 -12.29 17.97
C PHE A 67 -3.04 -10.87 17.93
N LEU A 68 -3.84 -9.87 17.58
CA LEU A 68 -3.42 -8.48 17.60
C LEU A 68 -3.04 -8.00 19.01
N GLU A 69 -3.81 -8.41 20.02
CA GLU A 69 -3.51 -8.12 21.42
C GLU A 69 -2.20 -8.76 21.86
N GLU A 70 -1.97 -10.04 21.54
CA GLU A 70 -0.73 -10.74 21.91
C GLU A 70 0.51 -10.18 21.22
N ILE A 71 0.46 -9.90 19.90
CA ILE A 71 1.62 -9.33 19.20
C ILE A 71 1.94 -7.92 19.70
N SER A 72 0.93 -7.18 20.18
CA SER A 72 1.11 -5.84 20.73
C SER A 72 1.89 -5.82 22.05
N GLU A 73 2.06 -6.97 22.73
CA GLU A 73 2.93 -7.12 23.90
C GLU A 73 4.42 -7.24 23.53
N VAL A 74 4.74 -7.41 22.24
CA VAL A 74 6.11 -7.51 21.74
C VAL A 74 6.66 -6.11 21.43
N GLN A 75 6.91 -5.34 22.49
CA GLN A 75 7.26 -3.91 22.41
C GLN A 75 8.58 -3.58 21.67
N GLN A 76 9.37 -4.59 21.30
CA GLN A 76 10.58 -4.41 20.48
C GLN A 76 10.29 -4.32 18.97
N LEU A 77 9.06 -4.56 18.53
CA LEU A 77 8.69 -4.49 17.12
C LEU A 77 8.99 -3.11 16.53
N GLN A 78 9.64 -3.13 15.38
CA GLN A 78 10.01 -1.99 14.55
C GLN A 78 9.27 -2.02 13.22
N LEU A 79 9.01 -3.23 12.69
CA LEU A 79 8.20 -3.48 11.51
C LEU A 79 7.10 -4.48 11.83
N LEU A 80 5.86 -4.12 11.51
CA LEU A 80 4.71 -5.03 11.56
C LEU A 80 3.97 -4.96 10.24
N HIS A 81 3.92 -6.09 9.54
CA HIS A 81 3.09 -6.30 8.35
C HIS A 81 2.00 -7.31 8.70
N ILE A 82 0.74 -6.88 8.60
CA ILE A 82 -0.43 -7.74 8.75
C ILE A 82 -1.07 -7.96 7.38
N HIS A 83 -1.02 -9.19 6.87
CA HIS A 83 -1.75 -9.64 5.70
C HIS A 83 -3.08 -10.28 6.13
N GLN A 84 -4.17 -9.55 5.91
CA GLN A 84 -5.52 -9.89 6.34
C GLN A 84 -5.72 -9.83 7.85
N THR A 85 -6.73 -9.07 8.26
CA THR A 85 -7.14 -9.00 9.66
C THR A 85 -8.66 -9.06 9.80
N THR A 86 -9.11 -9.70 10.87
CA THR A 86 -10.50 -9.64 11.34
C THR A 86 -10.66 -8.83 12.62
N ALA A 87 -9.57 -8.23 13.12
CA ALA A 87 -9.60 -7.32 14.26
C ALA A 87 -10.47 -6.10 13.94
N THR A 88 -11.24 -5.67 14.95
CA THR A 88 -12.10 -4.49 14.86
C THR A 88 -11.49 -3.30 15.58
N ASP A 89 -10.71 -3.57 16.62
CA ASP A 89 -10.02 -2.55 17.41
C ASP A 89 -8.50 -2.69 17.26
N LEU A 90 -7.88 -1.67 16.67
CA LEU A 90 -6.44 -1.60 16.48
C LEU A 90 -5.71 -0.83 17.60
N THR A 91 -6.42 -0.35 18.62
CA THR A 91 -5.87 0.35 19.79
C THR A 91 -4.72 -0.39 20.49
N PRO A 92 -4.68 -1.74 20.56
CA PRO A 92 -3.53 -2.45 21.14
C PRO A 92 -2.18 -2.05 20.52
N LEU A 93 -2.14 -1.66 19.25
CA LEU A 93 -0.91 -1.24 18.55
C LEU A 93 -0.22 -0.05 19.21
N ARG A 94 -0.94 0.77 20.01
CA ARG A 94 -0.37 1.88 20.80
C ARG A 94 0.71 1.43 21.80
N LYS A 95 0.73 0.15 22.17
CA LYS A 95 1.77 -0.46 23.02
C LYS A 95 3.13 -0.58 22.32
N LEU A 96 3.15 -0.60 20.98
CA LEU A 96 4.37 -0.79 20.18
C LEU A 96 5.17 0.52 20.02
N ARG A 97 5.77 0.98 21.12
CA ARG A 97 6.50 2.27 21.20
C ARG A 97 7.76 2.38 20.33
N LYS A 98 8.23 1.26 19.75
CA LYS A 98 9.38 1.21 18.84
C LYS A 98 8.98 1.03 17.36
N LEU A 99 7.68 0.92 17.08
CA LEU A 99 7.20 0.68 15.73
C LEU A 99 7.54 1.88 14.84
N ARG A 100 8.14 1.62 13.69
CA ARG A 100 8.51 2.62 12.67
C ARG A 100 7.76 2.39 11.37
N ARG A 101 7.45 1.13 11.07
CA ARG A 101 6.82 0.71 9.81
C ARG A 101 5.64 -0.18 10.11
N LEU A 102 4.47 0.24 9.65
CA LEU A 102 3.22 -0.49 9.85
C LEU A 102 2.51 -0.65 8.52
N ILE A 103 2.19 -1.91 8.20
CA ILE A 103 1.32 -2.25 7.07
C ILE A 103 0.18 -3.11 7.57
N ILE A 104 -1.04 -2.72 7.26
CA ILE A 104 -2.23 -3.50 7.58
C ILE A 104 -3.07 -3.65 6.32
N ARG A 105 -3.21 -4.89 5.84
CA ARG A 105 -4.04 -5.23 4.71
C ARG A 105 -5.29 -5.95 5.18
N GLY A 106 -6.42 -5.69 4.52
CA GLY A 106 -7.68 -6.35 4.82
C GLY A 106 -8.37 -5.85 6.09
N GLY A 107 -8.19 -4.58 6.47
CA GLY A 107 -8.83 -3.93 7.63
C GLY A 107 -10.34 -3.69 7.48
N THR A 108 -11.07 -4.62 6.88
CA THR A 108 -12.47 -4.46 6.43
C THR A 108 -13.49 -4.18 7.53
N LYS A 109 -13.13 -4.50 8.78
CA LYS A 109 -13.98 -4.33 9.96
C LYS A 109 -13.62 -3.11 10.82
N VAL A 110 -12.51 -2.44 10.52
CA VAL A 110 -12.06 -1.24 11.24
C VAL A 110 -12.91 -0.05 10.83
N LEU A 111 -13.47 0.68 11.80
CA LEU A 111 -14.45 1.74 11.56
C LEU A 111 -13.84 3.14 11.42
N ASN A 112 -12.71 3.38 12.09
CA ASN A 112 -12.05 4.69 12.11
C ASN A 112 -10.54 4.54 12.29
N LEU A 113 -9.83 5.66 12.31
CA LEU A 113 -8.38 5.71 12.47
C LEU A 113 -7.93 6.17 13.86
N ASP A 114 -8.82 6.25 14.85
CA ASP A 114 -8.50 6.80 16.17
C ASP A 114 -7.38 6.01 16.86
N TRP A 115 -7.21 4.73 16.53
CA TRP A 115 -6.12 3.90 17.02
C TRP A 115 -4.72 4.48 16.73
N VAL A 116 -4.56 5.37 15.75
CA VAL A 116 -3.27 6.01 15.45
C VAL A 116 -2.79 6.97 16.53
N HIS A 117 -3.71 7.49 17.36
CA HIS A 117 -3.35 8.39 18.46
C HIS A 117 -2.36 7.72 19.41
N GLY A 118 -1.25 8.39 19.70
CA GLY A 118 -0.23 7.88 20.62
C GLY A 118 0.59 6.69 20.11
N LEU A 119 0.48 6.33 18.82
CA LEU A 119 1.45 5.43 18.20
C LEU A 119 2.87 6.00 18.31
N SER A 120 3.85 5.10 18.32
CA SER A 120 5.25 5.45 18.11
C SER A 120 5.39 6.35 16.87
N PRO A 121 6.37 7.27 16.82
CA PRO A 121 6.67 8.02 15.60
C PRO A 121 6.89 7.07 14.42
N LEU A 122 5.85 6.89 13.62
CA LEU A 122 5.85 6.07 12.42
C LEU A 122 6.53 6.87 11.30
N GLU A 123 7.38 6.18 10.56
CA GLU A 123 8.02 6.69 9.35
C GLU A 123 7.25 6.24 8.11
N SER A 124 6.65 5.05 8.15
CA SER A 124 5.82 4.54 7.07
C SER A 124 4.55 3.87 7.59
N LEU A 125 3.42 4.24 6.99
CA LEU A 125 2.13 3.63 7.25
C LEU A 125 1.47 3.26 5.92
N ALA A 126 1.06 2.00 5.77
CA ALA A 126 0.18 1.59 4.69
C ALA A 126 -1.06 0.87 5.25
N ILE A 127 -2.24 1.35 4.85
CA ILE A 127 -3.51 0.70 5.17
C ILE A 127 -4.23 0.33 3.87
N GLU A 128 -4.65 -0.94 3.77
CA GLU A 128 -5.40 -1.43 2.61
C GLU A 128 -6.75 -2.02 3.02
N ASN A 129 -7.78 -1.67 2.24
CA ASN A 129 -9.13 -2.21 2.35
C ASN A 129 -9.82 -1.84 3.69
N PHE A 130 -9.54 -0.64 4.19
CA PHE A 130 -10.22 -0.01 5.33
C PHE A 130 -11.53 0.64 4.85
N LYS A 131 -12.38 -0.16 4.20
CA LYS A 131 -13.53 0.33 3.41
C LYS A 131 -14.61 1.08 4.19
N ARG A 132 -14.58 1.01 5.53
CA ARG A 132 -15.53 1.71 6.43
C ARG A 132 -14.96 3.02 6.98
N VAL A 133 -13.68 3.30 6.75
CA VAL A 133 -13.03 4.55 7.15
C VAL A 133 -13.33 5.62 6.11
N GLU A 134 -14.07 6.65 6.50
CA GLU A 134 -14.38 7.80 5.64
C GLU A 134 -13.53 9.03 5.94
N HIS A 135 -13.02 9.13 7.15
CA HIS A 135 -12.34 10.31 7.69
C HIS A 135 -10.88 9.99 7.99
N LEU A 136 -9.98 10.87 7.55
CA LEU A 136 -8.53 10.72 7.68
C LEU A 136 -7.95 11.63 8.77
N ASP A 137 -8.79 12.33 9.52
CA ASP A 137 -8.42 13.34 10.51
C ASP A 137 -7.31 12.87 11.45
N PRO A 138 -7.35 11.65 12.02
CA PRO A 138 -6.30 11.16 12.91
C PRO A 138 -4.91 11.04 12.22
N LEU A 139 -4.86 10.84 10.90
CA LEU A 139 -3.58 10.76 10.19
C LEU A 139 -2.79 12.06 10.22
N GLY A 140 -3.46 13.22 10.35
CA GLY A 140 -2.78 14.53 10.41
C GLY A 140 -1.85 14.69 11.62
N GLU A 141 -1.97 13.82 12.63
CA GLU A 141 -1.11 13.80 13.81
C GLU A 141 0.22 13.06 13.59
N LEU A 142 0.31 12.20 12.57
CA LEU A 142 1.48 11.38 12.29
C LEU A 142 2.59 12.15 11.55
N LYS A 143 3.00 13.29 12.12
CA LYS A 143 3.95 14.26 11.53
C LYS A 143 5.34 13.71 11.19
N SER A 144 5.66 12.50 11.66
CA SER A 144 6.93 11.81 11.34
C SER A 144 6.87 10.99 10.06
N LEU A 145 5.69 10.83 9.45
CA LEU A 145 5.54 10.02 8.24
C LEU A 145 6.36 10.58 7.08
N ILE A 146 7.13 9.68 6.48
CA ILE A 146 7.89 9.85 5.25
C ILE A 146 7.13 9.17 4.11
N GLY A 147 6.46 8.05 4.37
CA GLY A 147 5.63 7.37 3.39
C GLY A 147 4.24 7.05 3.92
N LEU A 148 3.22 7.24 3.08
CA LEU A 148 1.83 6.92 3.38
C LEU A 148 1.18 6.19 2.21
N GLY A 149 0.49 5.09 2.53
CA GLY A 149 -0.37 4.34 1.62
C GLY A 149 -1.78 4.25 2.20
N ILE A 150 -2.77 4.71 1.46
CA ILE A 150 -4.19 4.56 1.79
C ILE A 150 -4.88 3.97 0.57
N GLU A 151 -5.14 2.66 0.57
CA GLU A 151 -5.44 1.94 -0.67
C GLU A 151 -6.69 1.05 -0.58
N GLY A 152 -7.46 1.03 -1.67
CA GLY A 152 -8.46 -0.01 -1.87
C GLY A 152 -7.81 -1.37 -2.14
N SER A 153 -8.60 -2.44 -2.07
CA SER A 153 -8.18 -3.75 -2.59
C SER A 153 -8.40 -3.83 -4.10
N MET A 154 -8.06 -4.94 -4.75
CA MET A 154 -8.40 -5.18 -6.16
C MET A 154 -9.91 -5.05 -6.45
N TRP A 155 -10.76 -5.41 -5.46
CA TRP A 155 -12.20 -5.54 -5.64
C TRP A 155 -13.01 -4.42 -5.01
N THR A 156 -12.41 -3.64 -4.12
CA THR A 156 -13.17 -2.66 -3.33
C THR A 156 -12.35 -1.39 -3.12
N ALA A 157 -12.89 -0.28 -3.61
CA ALA A 157 -12.30 1.02 -3.41
C ALA A 157 -12.49 1.49 -1.96
N MET A 158 -11.46 2.10 -1.38
CA MET A 158 -11.65 2.94 -0.20
C MET A 158 -12.37 4.24 -0.61
N ARG A 159 -13.23 4.78 0.25
CA ARG A 159 -13.98 6.01 0.00
C ARG A 159 -13.76 6.97 1.15
N VAL A 160 -13.00 8.02 0.92
CA VAL A 160 -12.65 9.00 1.94
C VAL A 160 -13.20 10.37 1.58
N ALA A 161 -13.57 11.17 2.58
CA ALA A 161 -14.23 12.45 2.36
C ALA A 161 -13.30 13.47 1.68
N SER A 162 -12.09 13.62 2.22
CA SER A 162 -11.13 14.63 1.78
C SER A 162 -9.70 14.23 2.13
N LEU A 163 -8.73 14.84 1.42
CA LEU A 163 -7.31 14.77 1.74
C LEU A 163 -6.85 15.86 2.71
N ALA A 164 -7.74 16.74 3.17
CA ALA A 164 -7.40 17.89 4.02
C ALA A 164 -6.47 17.54 5.23
N PRO A 165 -6.67 16.44 5.97
CA PRO A 165 -5.78 16.08 7.09
C PRO A 165 -4.33 15.81 6.67
N LEU A 166 -4.10 15.37 5.43
CA LEU A 166 -2.76 15.04 4.94
C LEU A 166 -1.89 16.29 4.79
N ALA A 167 -2.47 17.48 4.66
CA ALA A 167 -1.75 18.76 4.58
C ALA A 167 -0.81 19.03 5.78
N HIS A 168 -1.01 18.33 6.90
CA HIS A 168 -0.19 18.44 8.10
C HIS A 168 1.07 17.56 8.06
N LEU A 169 1.18 16.64 7.09
CA LEU A 169 2.27 15.67 6.96
C LEU A 169 3.46 16.25 6.20
N THR A 170 4.03 17.36 6.68
CA THR A 170 5.06 18.13 5.95
C THR A 170 6.37 17.37 5.68
N ARG A 171 6.60 16.23 6.33
CA ARG A 171 7.75 15.34 6.08
C ARG A 171 7.49 14.26 5.02
N LEU A 172 6.26 14.15 4.53
CA LEU A 172 5.85 13.12 3.59
C LEU A 172 6.59 13.28 2.26
N ARG A 173 7.16 12.17 1.78
CA ARG A 173 7.94 12.07 0.54
C ARG A 173 7.25 11.23 -0.52
N SER A 174 6.46 10.24 -0.10
CA SER A 174 5.74 9.36 -0.99
C SER A 174 4.31 9.11 -0.51
N LEU A 175 3.34 9.31 -1.40
CA LEU A 175 1.91 9.06 -1.15
C LEU A 175 1.35 8.11 -2.20
N PHE A 176 0.75 7.02 -1.72
CA PHE A 176 0.10 6.00 -2.55
C PHE A 176 -1.39 5.93 -2.22
N MET A 177 -2.23 6.07 -3.23
CA MET A 177 -3.69 6.14 -3.12
C MET A 177 -4.36 5.30 -4.21
N ILE A 178 -3.80 4.14 -4.54
CA ILE A 178 -4.37 3.25 -5.53
C ILE A 178 -5.72 2.74 -5.06
N ASN A 179 -6.71 2.82 -5.95
CA ASN A 179 -8.10 2.46 -5.68
C ASN A 179 -8.72 3.15 -4.44
N THR A 180 -8.38 4.41 -4.21
CA THR A 180 -8.95 5.22 -3.12
C THR A 180 -9.69 6.40 -3.69
N ARG A 181 -11.02 6.46 -3.55
CA ARG A 181 -11.85 7.56 -4.06
C ARG A 181 -12.00 8.67 -3.02
N ILE A 182 -11.59 9.88 -3.40
CA ILE A 182 -11.79 11.09 -2.60
C ILE A 182 -13.12 11.73 -3.01
N LYS A 183 -14.05 11.95 -2.07
CA LYS A 183 -15.41 12.43 -2.36
C LYS A 183 -15.41 13.85 -2.95
N ASP A 184 -14.58 14.74 -2.41
CA ASP A 184 -14.46 16.14 -2.89
C ASP A 184 -13.65 16.29 -4.20
N GLN A 185 -13.04 15.19 -4.67
CA GLN A 185 -12.23 15.13 -5.89
C GLN A 185 -11.10 16.17 -5.94
N SER A 186 -10.56 16.60 -4.80
CA SER A 186 -9.49 17.60 -4.75
C SER A 186 -8.14 17.04 -4.33
N LEU A 187 -7.09 17.47 -5.04
CA LEU A 187 -5.68 17.30 -4.72
C LEU A 187 -5.07 18.55 -4.06
N ALA A 188 -5.84 19.64 -3.92
CA ALA A 188 -5.36 20.90 -3.36
C ALA A 188 -4.65 20.79 -1.99
N PRO A 189 -5.05 19.90 -1.05
CA PRO A 189 -4.31 19.69 0.19
C PRO A 189 -2.85 19.28 0.00
N LEU A 190 -2.52 18.59 -1.10
CA LEU A 190 -1.17 18.11 -1.38
C LEU A 190 -0.21 19.24 -1.72
N HIS A 191 -0.69 20.41 -2.15
CA HIS A 191 0.15 21.58 -2.46
C HIS A 191 0.98 22.07 -1.25
N LYS A 192 0.57 21.70 -0.03
CA LYS A 192 1.28 22.03 1.21
C LYS A 192 2.46 21.08 1.49
N LEU A 193 2.56 19.96 0.77
CA LEU A 193 3.54 18.90 1.01
C LEU A 193 4.81 19.12 0.18
N GLN A 194 5.60 20.14 0.54
CA GLN A 194 6.79 20.56 -0.22
C GLN A 194 7.84 19.47 -0.41
N ASN A 195 7.87 18.45 0.45
CA ASN A 195 8.80 17.33 0.37
C ASN A 195 8.27 16.12 -0.41
N LEU A 196 7.00 16.17 -0.87
CA LEU A 196 6.40 15.07 -1.61
C LEU A 196 7.05 14.96 -2.99
N GLY A 197 7.80 13.88 -3.20
CA GLY A 197 8.51 13.60 -4.44
C GLY A 197 7.81 12.56 -5.31
N LEU A 198 6.93 11.73 -4.74
CA LEU A 198 6.19 10.69 -5.44
C LEU A 198 4.71 10.68 -5.03
N LEU A 199 3.84 10.75 -6.04
CA LEU A 199 2.41 10.54 -5.91
C LEU A 199 1.96 9.44 -6.87
N GLU A 200 1.46 8.34 -6.30
CA GLU A 200 0.75 7.31 -7.04
C GLU A 200 -0.73 7.35 -6.68
N CYS A 201 -1.57 7.62 -7.66
CA CYS A 201 -3.02 7.58 -7.51
C CYS A 201 -3.66 7.18 -8.83
N ALA A 202 -4.87 6.60 -8.76
CA ALA A 202 -5.62 6.31 -9.97
C ALA A 202 -6.19 7.61 -10.60
N SER A 203 -6.43 7.57 -11.91
CA SER A 203 -6.91 8.71 -12.71
C SER A 203 -8.42 8.94 -12.57
N PHE A 204 -8.90 9.15 -11.34
CA PHE A 204 -10.30 9.51 -11.08
C PHE A 204 -10.48 10.99 -10.70
N PHE A 205 -9.39 11.73 -10.49
CA PHE A 205 -9.44 13.18 -10.30
C PHE A 205 -9.60 13.89 -11.66
N PRO A 206 -10.27 15.06 -11.69
CA PRO A 206 -10.31 15.89 -12.89
C PRO A 206 -8.90 16.28 -13.36
N ASP A 207 -8.65 16.31 -14.67
CA ASP A 207 -7.34 16.71 -15.24
C ASP A 207 -6.87 18.08 -14.70
N SER A 208 -7.81 18.99 -14.43
CA SER A 208 -7.51 20.31 -13.85
C SER A 208 -6.82 20.26 -12.48
N GLU A 209 -7.07 19.24 -11.66
CA GLU A 209 -6.38 19.05 -10.38
C GLU A 209 -4.91 18.67 -10.60
N PHE A 210 -4.63 17.78 -11.54
CA PHE A 210 -3.26 17.39 -11.89
C PHE A 210 -2.48 18.54 -12.55
N ILE A 211 -3.15 19.38 -13.35
CA ILE A 211 -2.54 20.59 -13.93
C ILE A 211 -2.16 21.58 -12.83
N ARG A 212 -3.07 21.84 -11.86
CA ARG A 212 -2.78 22.68 -10.69
C ARG A 212 -1.65 22.11 -9.85
N LEU A 213 -1.65 20.79 -9.64
CA LEU A 213 -0.64 20.08 -8.88
C LEU A 213 0.74 20.19 -9.53
N ARG A 214 0.85 19.95 -10.85
CA ARG A 214 2.11 20.08 -11.60
C ARG A 214 2.63 21.53 -11.56
N LYS A 215 1.76 22.53 -11.61
CA LYS A 215 2.14 23.95 -11.48
C LYS A 215 2.68 24.27 -10.08
N ALA A 216 2.04 23.74 -9.03
CA ALA A 216 2.47 23.95 -7.65
C ALA A 216 3.74 23.15 -7.29
N MET A 217 3.92 21.98 -7.91
CA MET A 217 4.95 21.00 -7.56
C MET A 217 5.62 20.43 -8.83
N PRO A 218 6.47 21.20 -9.52
CA PRO A 218 7.01 20.82 -10.83
C PRO A 218 7.81 19.52 -10.82
N ASN A 219 8.49 19.21 -9.71
CA ASN A 219 9.35 18.04 -9.56
C ASN A 219 8.65 16.79 -9.01
N LEU A 220 7.33 16.86 -8.75
CA LEU A 220 6.57 15.72 -8.26
C LEU A 220 6.53 14.62 -9.34
N LYS A 221 6.95 13.41 -9.00
CA LYS A 221 6.73 12.23 -9.86
C LYS A 221 5.28 11.81 -9.73
N CYS A 222 4.55 11.85 -10.84
CA CYS A 222 3.13 11.51 -10.89
C CYS A 222 2.75 11.08 -12.31
N ALA A 223 2.47 9.79 -12.49
CA ALA A 223 2.13 9.23 -13.79
C ALA A 223 0.94 9.95 -14.46
N CYS A 224 -0.08 10.35 -13.69
CA CYS A 224 -1.22 11.10 -14.24
C CYS A 224 -0.81 12.48 -14.78
N CYS A 225 0.10 13.19 -14.10
CA CYS A 225 0.63 14.46 -14.61
C CYS A 225 1.43 14.26 -15.90
N ASP A 226 2.21 13.17 -16.00
CA ASP A 226 3.03 12.86 -17.17
C ASP A 226 2.17 12.45 -18.37
N VAL A 227 1.11 11.67 -18.10
CA VAL A 227 0.07 11.33 -19.09
C VAL A 227 -0.62 12.59 -19.63
N ILE A 228 -1.03 13.51 -18.77
CA ILE A 228 -1.67 14.78 -19.20
C ILE A 228 -0.69 15.63 -20.01
N ALA A 229 0.58 15.71 -19.61
CA ALA A 229 1.59 16.45 -20.36
C ALA A 229 1.79 15.89 -21.78
N ARG A 230 1.74 14.56 -21.94
CA ARG A 230 1.94 13.88 -23.22
C ARG A 230 0.69 13.85 -24.11
N TYR A 231 -0.48 13.64 -23.53
CA TYR A 231 -1.71 13.35 -24.28
C TYR A 231 -2.82 14.40 -24.10
N GLY A 232 -2.58 15.45 -23.30
CA GLY A 232 -3.53 16.53 -23.00
C GLY A 232 -4.61 16.17 -21.97
N SER A 233 -4.88 14.89 -21.74
CA SER A 233 -5.83 14.41 -20.73
C SER A 233 -5.51 12.98 -20.29
N THR A 234 -5.96 12.59 -19.09
CA THR A 234 -5.89 11.19 -18.63
C THR A 234 -6.68 10.26 -19.55
N ARG A 235 -7.85 10.70 -20.04
CA ARG A 235 -8.70 9.94 -20.97
C ARG A 235 -8.00 9.66 -22.31
N ALA A 236 -7.40 10.68 -22.92
CA ALA A 236 -6.67 10.50 -24.18
C ALA A 236 -5.47 9.56 -23.99
N GLY A 237 -4.79 9.66 -22.84
CA GLY A 237 -3.72 8.74 -22.47
C GLY A 237 -4.18 7.28 -22.38
N SER A 238 -5.29 7.01 -21.68
CA SER A 238 -5.87 5.66 -21.61
C SER A 238 -6.27 5.12 -22.99
N ALA A 239 -6.84 5.96 -23.85
CA ALA A 239 -7.20 5.56 -25.22
C ALA A 239 -5.95 5.23 -26.06
N ALA A 240 -4.87 6.01 -25.93
CA ALA A 240 -3.60 5.74 -26.59
C ALA A 240 -2.96 4.43 -26.12
N PHE A 241 -2.99 4.18 -24.80
CA PHE A 241 -2.49 2.93 -24.22
C PHE A 241 -3.24 1.70 -24.73
N MET A 242 -4.58 1.75 -24.75
CA MET A 242 -5.39 0.64 -25.28
C MET A 242 -5.10 0.37 -26.77
N ARG A 243 -4.89 1.41 -27.58
CA ARG A 243 -4.47 1.24 -28.98
C ARG A 243 -3.11 0.54 -29.09
N SER A 244 -2.13 0.93 -28.27
CA SER A 244 -0.81 0.27 -28.31
C SER A 244 -0.86 -1.21 -27.92
N ILE A 245 -1.74 -1.59 -26.99
CA ILE A 245 -1.95 -3.00 -26.65
C ILE A 245 -2.54 -3.75 -27.84
N GLN A 246 -3.56 -3.17 -28.48
CA GLN A 246 -4.19 -3.78 -29.65
C GLN A 246 -3.19 -3.97 -30.80
N GLU A 247 -2.38 -2.96 -31.10
CA GLU A 247 -1.35 -3.01 -32.14
C GLU A 247 -0.27 -4.07 -31.83
N GLN A 248 0.15 -4.20 -30.57
CA GLN A 248 1.09 -5.24 -30.14
C GLN A 248 0.50 -6.64 -30.32
N TYR A 249 -0.76 -6.83 -29.93
CA TYR A 249 -1.46 -8.09 -30.09
C TYR A 249 -1.61 -8.47 -31.56
N GLU A 250 -2.04 -7.54 -32.40
CA GLU A 250 -2.18 -7.76 -33.86
C GLU A 250 -0.83 -8.08 -34.51
N SER A 251 0.25 -7.37 -34.11
CA SER A 251 1.60 -7.65 -34.61
C SER A 251 2.08 -9.05 -34.22
N GLN A 252 1.85 -9.50 -32.99
CA GLN A 252 2.23 -10.85 -32.56
C GLN A 252 1.40 -11.93 -33.25
N MET A 253 0.09 -11.73 -33.42
CA MET A 253 -0.78 -12.66 -34.14
C MET A 253 -0.41 -12.76 -35.63
N SER A 254 0.05 -11.66 -36.25
CA SER A 254 0.51 -11.68 -37.65
C SER A 254 1.84 -12.41 -37.86
N GLN A 255 2.62 -12.61 -36.78
CA GLN A 255 3.91 -13.32 -36.81
C GLN A 255 3.80 -14.81 -36.50
N LEU A 256 2.67 -15.28 -35.98
CA LEU A 256 2.36 -16.69 -35.79
C LEU A 256 1.87 -17.29 -37.13
N SER A 257 2.65 -18.18 -37.75
CA SER A 257 2.21 -18.90 -38.95
C SER A 257 1.17 -19.98 -38.62
N ILE A 258 0.29 -20.27 -39.59
CA ILE A 258 -0.87 -21.19 -39.53
C ILE A 258 -0.53 -22.65 -39.16
N SER A 259 0.73 -23.01 -38.84
CA SER A 259 1.12 -24.40 -38.49
C SER A 259 1.15 -24.73 -37.01
N ASP A 260 1.04 -23.76 -36.10
CA ASP A 260 1.29 -23.98 -34.66
C ASP A 260 0.03 -23.72 -33.80
N GLU A 261 -1.13 -24.18 -34.26
CA GLU A 261 -2.42 -24.00 -33.55
C GLU A 261 -2.55 -24.78 -32.23
N GLU A 262 -1.60 -25.65 -31.85
CA GLU A 262 -1.74 -26.49 -30.65
C GLU A 262 -1.06 -25.97 -29.36
N GLU A 263 -0.26 -24.91 -29.38
CA GLU A 263 0.26 -24.30 -28.14
C GLU A 263 0.31 -22.77 -28.22
N ALA A 264 -0.79 -22.08 -27.88
CA ALA A 264 -0.78 -20.63 -27.70
C ALA A 264 0.10 -20.25 -26.49
N PRO A 265 1.25 -19.55 -26.67
CA PRO A 265 2.10 -19.19 -25.56
C PRO A 265 1.45 -18.08 -24.73
N TRP A 266 1.63 -18.14 -23.40
CA TRP A 266 1.13 -17.15 -22.46
C TRP A 266 1.58 -15.73 -22.82
N ILE A 267 0.62 -14.82 -23.01
CA ILE A 267 0.85 -13.41 -23.33
C ILE A 267 1.50 -12.70 -22.13
N GLU A 268 2.80 -12.39 -22.20
CA GLU A 268 3.48 -11.51 -21.23
C GLU A 268 3.31 -10.05 -21.73
N ILE A 269 2.20 -9.41 -21.36
CA ILE A 269 1.93 -7.99 -21.68
C ILE A 269 2.89 -7.12 -20.86
N ARG A 270 3.90 -6.52 -21.50
CA ARG A 270 4.72 -5.48 -20.87
C ARG A 270 3.95 -4.17 -20.87
N ASN A 271 3.85 -3.54 -19.71
CA ASN A 271 3.33 -2.20 -19.60
C ASN A 271 4.41 -1.20 -20.07
N PRO A 272 4.23 -0.49 -21.20
CA PRO A 272 5.20 0.53 -21.64
C PRO A 272 5.37 1.72 -20.69
N LEU A 273 4.59 1.80 -19.60
CA LEU A 273 4.81 2.74 -18.49
C LEU A 273 5.85 2.25 -17.46
N ASP A 274 6.29 0.99 -17.53
CA ASP A 274 7.26 0.42 -16.59
C ASP A 274 8.73 0.62 -17.02
N ASP A 275 8.97 1.16 -18.23
CA ASP A 275 10.32 1.30 -18.80
C ASP A 275 11.06 2.61 -18.39
N HIS A 276 10.51 3.46 -17.52
CA HIS A 276 11.11 4.75 -17.10
C HIS A 276 10.96 5.10 -15.62
#